data_AF-A0A815W5X2-F1
#
_entry.id   AF-A0A815W5X2-F1
#
_cell.length_a   1.000
_cell.length_b   1.000
_cell.length_c   1.000
_cell.angle_alpha   90.00
_cell.angle_beta   90.00
_cell.angle_gamma   90.00
#
_symmetry.space_group_name_H-M   'P 1'
#
loop_
_entity.id
_entity.type
_entity.pdbx_description
1 polymer ?
#
loop_
_entity_poly.entity_id
_entity_poly.type
_entity_poly.pdbx_seq_one_letter_code
_entity_poly.pdbx_strand_id
1 'polypeptide(L)'
;SIYTPGHTTDHLCYWLDEENALFSGDVILGQGTTEFEDLYDYMNSLKHILKLSPKKIYPGHGPVVENPQETIEHYISHRQQRNNQILAAIKQSNDGLNPDEITKIVYADLVETLFPAARHNVCNHLQMLEKQGLVSFNNKNEKWSLHATSSI
;
A
#
# COMPACT_ATOMS: atom_id res chain seq x y z
N SER A 1 7.91 14.10 17.58
CA SER A 1 6.99 13.49 16.59
C SER A 1 7.80 12.72 15.57
N ILE A 2 7.17 11.78 14.88
CA ILE A 2 7.78 10.98 13.81
C ILE A 2 6.96 11.25 12.56
N TYR A 3 7.60 11.76 11.51
CA TYR A 3 6.94 12.01 10.23
C TYR A 3 6.69 10.70 9.49
N THR A 4 5.43 10.44 9.16
CA THR A 4 4.93 9.17 8.61
C THR A 4 3.94 9.41 7.48
N PRO A 5 4.36 10.05 6.38
CA PRO A 5 3.47 10.38 5.27
C PRO A 5 2.93 9.14 4.55
N GLY A 6 1.89 9.36 3.75
CA GLY A 6 1.30 8.36 2.86
C GLY A 6 -0.18 8.13 3.16
N HIS A 7 -0.58 8.09 4.43
CA HIS A 7 -2.00 8.21 4.77
C HIS A 7 -2.52 9.59 4.34
N THR A 8 -1.87 10.65 4.83
CA THR A 8 -1.91 12.00 4.28
C THR A 8 -0.47 12.51 4.09
N THR A 9 -0.31 13.59 3.33
CA THR A 9 0.99 14.25 3.12
C THR A 9 1.61 14.84 4.39
N ASP A 10 0.84 15.13 5.42
CA ASP A 10 1.27 15.77 6.67
C ASP A 10 1.19 14.83 7.90
N HIS A 11 0.96 13.54 7.69
CA HIS A 11 0.71 12.59 8.77
C HIS A 11 1.91 12.46 9.75
N LEU A 12 1.61 12.46 11.04
CA LEU A 12 2.56 12.34 12.14
C LEU A 12 2.15 11.22 13.09
N CYS A 13 3.15 10.46 13.56
CA CYS A 13 3.03 9.64 14.75
C CYS A 13 3.72 10.29 15.95
N TYR A 14 3.36 9.86 17.15
CA TYR A 14 3.99 10.30 18.39
C TYR A 14 4.49 9.10 19.20
N TRP A 15 5.65 9.26 19.82
CA TRP A 15 6.27 8.23 20.62
C TRP A 15 6.07 8.52 22.10
N LEU A 16 5.77 7.49 22.89
CA LEU A 16 5.68 7.51 24.34
C LEU A 16 6.83 6.68 24.90
N ASP A 17 7.86 7.36 25.39
CA ASP A 17 9.11 6.74 25.84
C ASP A 17 8.90 5.79 27.02
N GLU A 18 8.04 6.17 27.97
CA GLU A 18 7.79 5.44 29.21
C GLU A 18 7.21 4.03 28.96
N GLU A 19 6.45 3.87 27.88
CA GLU A 19 5.84 2.60 27.50
C GLU A 19 6.50 1.94 26.28
N ASN A 20 7.48 2.60 25.66
CA ASN A 20 8.01 2.21 24.35
C ASN A 20 6.86 1.99 23.34
N ALA A 21 5.93 2.94 23.31
CA ALA A 21 4.68 2.84 22.58
C ALA A 21 4.55 3.95 21.53
N LEU A 22 3.77 3.69 20.49
CA LEU A 22 3.54 4.63 19.40
C LEU A 22 2.05 4.98 19.32
N PHE A 23 1.73 6.26 19.32
CA PHE A 23 0.45 6.77 18.83
C PHE A 23 0.51 6.86 17.30
N SER A 24 -0.18 5.95 16.61
CA SER A 24 -0.06 5.79 15.16
C SER A 24 -0.99 6.66 14.34
N GLY A 25 -1.99 7.31 14.96
CA GLY A 25 -3.06 7.95 14.20
C GLY A 25 -3.70 6.94 13.25
N ASP A 26 -3.80 7.30 11.98
CA ASP A 26 -4.47 6.49 10.96
C ASP A 26 -3.50 5.70 10.06
N VAL A 27 -2.19 5.75 10.31
CA VAL A 27 -1.22 4.96 9.54
C VAL A 27 -1.32 3.46 9.86
N ILE A 28 -1.66 3.10 11.10
CA ILE A 28 -1.91 1.73 11.58
C ILE A 28 -3.15 1.78 12.46
N LEU A 29 -4.15 0.96 12.15
CA LEU A 29 -5.41 0.86 12.88
C LEU A 29 -5.44 -0.39 13.77
N GLY A 30 -6.27 -0.38 14.81
CA GLY A 30 -6.47 -1.52 15.70
C GLY A 30 -7.18 -2.70 15.06
N GLN A 31 -7.94 -2.46 13.99
CA GLN A 31 -8.66 -3.49 13.26
C GLN A 31 -8.77 -3.11 11.78
N GLY A 32 -8.68 -4.11 10.90
CA GLY A 32 -8.76 -3.90 9.45
C GLY A 32 -7.51 -3.22 8.89
N THR A 33 -7.67 -2.55 7.75
CA THR A 33 -6.61 -1.78 7.10
C THR A 33 -7.05 -0.34 6.87
N THR A 34 -6.10 0.57 6.72
CA THR A 34 -6.36 2.00 6.44
C THR A 34 -6.29 2.34 4.93
N GLU A 35 -6.84 3.49 4.58
CA GLU A 35 -6.67 4.14 3.28
C GLU A 35 -5.39 5.01 3.24
N PHE A 36 -4.99 5.44 2.05
CA PHE A 36 -3.77 6.23 1.84
C PHE A 36 -3.87 7.07 0.56
N GLU A 37 -3.28 8.26 0.61
CA GLU A 37 -3.08 9.14 -0.55
C GLU A 37 -1.91 8.66 -1.42
N ASP A 38 -0.81 8.18 -0.82
CA ASP A 38 0.37 7.70 -1.54
C ASP A 38 0.89 6.39 -0.95
N LEU A 39 0.78 5.30 -1.70
CA LEU A 39 1.18 3.97 -1.23
C LEU A 39 2.70 3.83 -1.05
N TYR A 40 3.50 4.52 -1.86
CA TYR A 40 4.96 4.41 -1.78
C TYR A 40 5.46 5.00 -0.45
N ASP A 41 5.01 6.20 -0.12
CA ASP A 41 5.32 6.86 1.14
C ASP A 41 4.73 6.11 2.32
N TYR A 42 3.49 5.62 2.20
CA TYR A 42 2.85 4.81 3.23
C TYR A 42 3.65 3.54 3.56
N MET A 43 4.12 2.81 2.55
CA MET A 43 4.95 1.61 2.74
C MET A 43 6.32 1.94 3.37
N ASN A 44 6.89 3.10 3.06
CA ASN A 44 8.13 3.55 3.69
C ASN A 44 7.90 3.94 5.16
N SER A 45 6.78 4.59 5.46
CA SER A 45 6.34 4.91 6.82
C SER A 45 6.14 3.64 7.66
N LEU A 46 5.46 2.62 7.13
CA LEU A 46 5.32 1.32 7.81
C LEU A 46 6.68 0.66 8.10
N LYS A 47 7.59 0.64 7.11
CA LYS A 47 8.95 0.10 7.30
C LYS A 47 9.76 0.90 8.32
N HIS A 48 9.57 2.22 8.36
CA HIS A 48 10.22 3.07 9.36
C HIS A 48 9.71 2.73 10.76
N ILE A 49 8.39 2.66 10.95
CA ILE A 49 7.77 2.29 12.23
C ILE A 49 8.21 0.88 12.66
N LEU A 50 8.27 -0.08 11.74
CA LEU A 50 8.74 -1.44 12.01
C LEU A 50 10.16 -1.44 12.60
N LYS A 51 11.06 -0.60 12.06
CA LYS A 51 12.44 -0.46 12.56
C LYS A 51 12.50 0.16 13.96
N LEU A 52 11.57 1.05 14.31
CA LEU A 52 11.47 1.63 15.66
C LEU A 52 11.08 0.59 16.72
N SER A 53 10.52 -0.55 16.30
CA SER A 53 10.17 -1.69 17.17
C SER A 53 9.32 -1.28 18.39
N PRO A 54 8.16 -0.59 18.20
CA PRO A 54 7.26 -0.28 19.30
C PRO A 54 6.77 -1.57 19.98
N LYS A 55 6.63 -1.53 21.31
CA LYS A 55 6.06 -2.65 22.08
C LYS A 55 4.53 -2.63 22.06
N LYS A 56 3.95 -1.45 21.81
CA LYS A 56 2.51 -1.24 21.75
C LYS A 56 2.20 -0.12 20.76
N ILE A 57 1.06 -0.23 20.08
CA ILE A 57 0.55 0.86 19.25
C ILE A 57 -0.84 1.27 19.75
N TYR A 58 -1.02 2.57 19.95
CA TYR A 58 -2.28 3.24 20.25
C TYR A 58 -2.81 3.89 18.96
N PRO A 59 -3.75 3.24 18.25
CA PRO A 59 -4.25 3.75 16.98
C PRO A 59 -5.28 4.87 17.16
N GLY A 60 -5.50 5.65 16.11
CA GLY A 60 -6.60 6.62 16.04
C GLY A 60 -7.97 5.93 16.08
N HIS A 61 -8.06 4.73 15.53
CA HIS A 61 -9.27 3.92 15.51
C HIS A 61 -9.02 2.44 15.81
N GLY A 62 -10.01 1.80 16.45
CA GLY A 62 -9.96 0.39 16.83
C GLY A 62 -9.25 0.14 18.16
N PRO A 63 -9.08 -1.14 18.54
CA PRO A 63 -8.44 -1.52 19.79
C PRO A 63 -6.93 -1.24 19.79
N VAL A 64 -6.32 -1.28 20.97
CA VAL A 64 -4.86 -1.26 21.13
C VAL A 64 -4.23 -2.43 20.37
N VAL A 65 -3.13 -2.16 19.68
CA VAL A 65 -2.34 -3.18 19.01
C VAL A 65 -1.24 -3.65 19.96
N GLU A 66 -1.45 -4.83 20.54
CA GLU A 66 -0.53 -5.47 21.49
C GLU A 66 0.62 -6.22 20.79
N ASN A 67 0.48 -6.56 19.50
CA ASN A 67 1.53 -7.17 18.67
C ASN A 67 1.90 -6.26 17.47
N PRO A 68 2.63 -5.16 17.67
CA PRO A 68 2.94 -4.20 16.60
C PRO A 68 3.70 -4.80 15.42
N GLN A 69 4.72 -5.62 15.68
CA GLN A 69 5.54 -6.21 14.63
C GLN A 69 4.68 -7.03 13.65
N GLU A 70 3.92 -7.98 14.17
CA GLU A 70 3.02 -8.83 13.38
C GLU A 70 2.00 -8.00 12.59
N THR A 71 1.43 -6.97 13.23
CA THR A 71 0.44 -6.10 12.59
C THR A 71 1.03 -5.31 11.43
N ILE A 72 2.22 -4.73 11.61
CA ILE A 72 2.91 -3.96 10.57
C ILE A 72 3.36 -4.89 9.42
N GLU A 73 3.90 -6.06 9.74
CA GLU A 73 4.28 -7.06 8.75
C GLU A 73 3.07 -7.55 7.95
N HIS A 74 1.91 -7.75 8.60
CA HIS A 74 0.66 -8.07 7.93
C HIS A 74 0.24 -6.96 6.95
N TYR A 75 0.29 -5.70 7.37
CA TYR A 75 -0.01 -4.55 6.51
C TYR A 75 0.91 -4.51 5.28
N ILE A 76 2.22 -4.65 5.48
CA ILE A 76 3.23 -4.67 4.40
C ILE A 76 2.95 -5.83 3.44
N SER A 77 2.78 -7.03 3.97
CA SER A 77 2.54 -8.25 3.20
C SER A 77 1.26 -8.15 2.36
N HIS A 78 0.18 -7.65 2.96
CA HIS A 78 -1.09 -7.48 2.27
C HIS A 78 -0.98 -6.55 1.04
N ARG A 79 -0.24 -5.44 1.14
CA ARG A 79 -0.01 -4.54 0.00
C ARG A 79 0.95 -5.14 -1.03
N GLN A 80 1.97 -5.88 -0.58
CA GLN A 80 2.88 -6.60 -1.48
C GLN A 80 2.17 -7.70 -2.28
N GLN A 81 1.24 -8.42 -1.65
CA GLN A 81 0.42 -9.42 -2.33
C GLN A 81 -0.37 -8.78 -3.50
N ARG A 82 -0.94 -7.60 -3.28
CA ARG A 82 -1.63 -6.86 -4.34
C ARG A 82 -0.69 -6.41 -5.45
N ASN A 83 0.50 -5.90 -5.13
CA ASN A 83 1.54 -5.59 -6.12
C ASN A 83 1.87 -6.81 -6.99
N ASN A 84 2.06 -7.98 -6.37
CA ASN A 84 2.40 -9.21 -7.09
C ASN A 84 1.28 -9.64 -8.05
N GLN A 85 0.01 -9.49 -7.66
CA GLN A 85 -1.13 -9.76 -8.54
C GLN A 85 -1.17 -8.83 -9.75
N ILE A 86 -0.93 -7.53 -9.53
CA ILE A 86 -0.90 -6.52 -10.62
C ILE A 86 0.25 -6.81 -11.59
N LEU A 87 1.45 -7.07 -11.06
CA LEU A 87 2.61 -7.42 -11.90
C LEU A 87 2.37 -8.70 -12.68
N ALA A 88 1.75 -9.71 -12.07
CA ALA A 88 1.39 -10.95 -12.74
C ALA A 88 0.37 -10.72 -13.87
N ALA A 89 -0.63 -9.87 -13.66
CA ALA A 89 -1.61 -9.51 -14.69
C ALA A 89 -0.95 -8.81 -15.88
N ILE A 90 -0.10 -7.80 -15.62
CA ILE A 90 0.61 -7.07 -16.69
C ILE A 90 1.55 -8.02 -17.46
N LYS A 91 2.27 -8.91 -16.76
CA LYS A 91 3.19 -9.88 -17.37
C LYS A 91 2.51 -10.82 -18.37
N GLN A 92 1.23 -11.12 -18.18
CA GLN A 92 0.45 -11.98 -19.07
C GLN A 92 -0.08 -11.25 -20.31
N SER A 93 0.04 -9.91 -20.37
CA SER A 93 -0.38 -9.11 -21.52
C SER A 93 0.78 -8.82 -22.47
N ASN A 94 0.54 -8.96 -23.78
CA ASN A 94 1.53 -8.61 -24.81
C ASN A 94 1.62 -7.09 -25.05
N ASP A 95 0.49 -6.38 -24.91
CA ASP A 95 0.37 -4.95 -25.26
C ASP A 95 0.20 -4.05 -24.02
N GLY A 96 0.42 -4.59 -22.82
CA GLY A 96 0.12 -3.94 -21.54
C GLY A 96 -1.37 -3.93 -21.20
N LEU A 97 -1.71 -3.35 -20.05
CA LEU A 97 -3.08 -3.27 -19.55
C LEU A 97 -3.41 -1.88 -19.01
N ASN A 98 -4.63 -1.41 -19.21
CA ASN A 98 -5.14 -0.21 -18.56
C ASN A 98 -5.64 -0.52 -17.13
N PRO A 99 -5.87 0.50 -16.27
CA PRO A 99 -6.31 0.26 -14.88
C PRO A 99 -7.61 -0.54 -14.75
N ASP A 100 -8.55 -0.39 -15.68
CA ASP A 100 -9.84 -1.10 -15.63
C ASP A 100 -9.66 -2.59 -15.93
N GLU A 101 -8.83 -2.93 -16.93
CA GLU A 101 -8.45 -4.30 -17.28
C GLU A 101 -7.75 -4.98 -16.09
N ILE A 102 -6.79 -4.29 -15.47
CA ILE A 102 -6.09 -4.79 -14.28
C ILE A 102 -7.07 -5.00 -13.13
N THR A 103 -7.97 -4.04 -12.89
CA THR A 103 -8.96 -4.14 -11.81
C THR A 103 -9.86 -5.36 -12.00
N LYS A 104 -10.36 -5.61 -13.21
CA LYS A 104 -11.19 -6.79 -13.52
C LYS A 104 -10.44 -8.11 -13.31
N ILE A 105 -9.13 -8.16 -13.59
CA ILE A 105 -8.31 -9.37 -13.37
C ILE A 105 -8.04 -9.58 -11.88
N VAL A 106 -7.66 -8.52 -11.18
CA VAL A 106 -7.17 -8.56 -9.79
C VAL A 106 -8.33 -8.64 -8.77
N TYR A 107 -9.53 -8.22 -9.18
CA TYR A 107 -10.77 -8.23 -8.39
C TYR A 107 -11.92 -8.90 -9.18
N ALA A 108 -11.70 -10.12 -9.68
CA ALA A 108 -12.64 -10.81 -10.57
C ALA A 108 -14.07 -10.98 -10.00
N ASP A 109 -14.21 -11.20 -8.69
CA ASP A 109 -15.50 -11.44 -8.02
C ASP A 109 -16.09 -10.18 -7.33
N LEU A 110 -15.67 -9.00 -7.76
CA LEU A 110 -16.05 -7.74 -7.12
C LEU A 110 -17.47 -7.30 -7.49
N VAL A 111 -18.24 -6.91 -6.48
CA VAL A 111 -19.54 -6.23 -6.69
C VAL A 111 -19.32 -4.90 -7.40
N GLU A 112 -20.11 -4.61 -8.42
CA GLU A 112 -19.94 -3.44 -9.30
C GLU A 112 -19.82 -2.11 -8.55
N THR A 113 -20.56 -1.96 -7.44
CA THR A 113 -20.52 -0.75 -6.59
C THR A 113 -19.15 -0.48 -5.96
N LEU A 114 -18.30 -1.49 -5.82
CA LEU A 114 -16.95 -1.38 -5.26
C LEU A 114 -15.88 -1.18 -6.33
N PHE A 115 -16.22 -1.29 -7.61
CA PHE A 115 -15.27 -1.15 -8.72
C PHE A 115 -14.49 0.17 -8.70
N PRO A 116 -15.11 1.35 -8.45
CA PRO A 116 -14.37 2.60 -8.41
C PRO A 116 -13.27 2.62 -7.33
N ALA A 117 -13.57 2.07 -6.14
CA ALA A 117 -12.60 1.99 -5.04
C ALA A 117 -11.46 1.00 -5.35
N ALA A 118 -11.78 -0.17 -5.92
CA ALA A 118 -10.78 -1.14 -6.33
C ALA A 118 -9.87 -0.59 -7.44
N ARG A 119 -10.44 0.12 -8.42
CA ARG A 119 -9.69 0.80 -9.48
C ARG A 119 -8.77 1.88 -8.91
N HIS A 120 -9.26 2.70 -7.98
CA HIS A 120 -8.43 3.68 -7.31
C HIS A 120 -7.26 3.03 -6.58
N ASN A 121 -7.50 1.92 -5.86
CA ASN A 121 -6.45 1.14 -5.22
C ASN A 121 -5.42 0.63 -6.24
N VAL A 122 -5.85 0.06 -7.37
CA VAL A 122 -4.96 -0.37 -8.46
C VAL A 122 -4.10 0.80 -8.98
N CYS A 123 -4.66 1.99 -9.15
CA CYS A 123 -3.90 3.18 -9.55
C CYS A 123 -2.79 3.53 -8.53
N ASN A 124 -3.08 3.52 -7.23
CA ASN A 124 -2.07 3.80 -6.20
C ASN A 124 -0.94 2.76 -6.21
N HIS A 125 -1.28 1.49 -6.45
CA HIS A 125 -0.30 0.43 -6.65
C HIS A 125 0.56 0.63 -7.90
N LEU A 126 -0.04 1.01 -9.04
CA LEU A 126 0.69 1.28 -10.28
C LEU A 126 1.65 2.47 -10.13
N GLN A 127 1.23 3.55 -9.49
CA GLN A 127 2.09 4.69 -9.19
C GLN A 127 3.28 4.29 -8.32
N MET A 128 3.06 3.47 -7.28
CA MET A 128 4.15 2.93 -6.47
C MET A 128 5.13 2.09 -7.30
N LEU A 129 4.61 1.18 -8.12
CA LEU A 129 5.42 0.30 -8.97
C LEU A 129 6.21 1.09 -10.03
N GLU A 130 5.64 2.18 -10.54
CA GLU A 130 6.32 3.12 -11.44
C GLU A 130 7.46 3.85 -10.75
N LYS A 131 7.23 4.40 -9.54
CA LYS A 131 8.29 5.00 -8.71
C LYS A 131 9.43 4.01 -8.41
N GLN A 132 9.13 2.71 -8.39
CA GLN A 132 10.11 1.64 -8.21
C GLN A 132 10.79 1.18 -9.51
N GLY A 133 10.39 1.71 -10.66
CA GLY A 133 10.93 1.34 -11.97
C GLY A 133 10.54 -0.07 -12.42
N LEU A 134 9.42 -0.61 -11.93
CA LEU A 134 8.95 -1.97 -12.27
C LEU A 134 7.96 -1.96 -13.45
N VAL A 135 7.16 -0.90 -13.57
CA VAL A 135 6.20 -0.69 -14.67
C VAL A 135 6.36 0.72 -15.24
N SER A 136 5.93 0.91 -16.49
CA SER A 136 5.82 2.23 -17.13
C SER A 136 4.47 2.41 -17.79
N PHE A 137 3.98 3.65 -17.81
CA PHE A 137 2.75 4.05 -18.49
C PHE A 137 3.03 4.57 -19.90
N ASN A 138 2.29 4.06 -20.89
CA ASN A 138 2.35 4.54 -22.27
C ASN A 138 1.16 5.45 -22.57
N ASN A 139 1.43 6.75 -22.70
CA ASN A 139 0.42 7.77 -22.99
C ASN A 139 -0.32 7.60 -24.34
N LYS A 140 0.22 6.83 -25.30
CA LYS A 140 -0.43 6.68 -26.63
C LYS A 140 -1.59 5.70 -26.61
N ASN A 141 -1.48 4.65 -25.80
CA ASN A 141 -2.48 3.59 -25.71
C ASN A 141 -3.09 3.46 -24.30
N GLU A 142 -2.68 4.32 -23.36
CA GLU A 142 -3.14 4.39 -21.98
C GLU A 142 -2.96 3.07 -21.21
N LYS A 143 -1.85 2.37 -21.48
CA LYS A 143 -1.55 1.05 -20.90
C LYS A 143 -0.26 1.04 -20.10
N TRP A 144 -0.26 0.19 -19.08
CA TRP A 144 0.88 -0.14 -18.25
C TRP A 144 1.56 -1.42 -18.75
N SER A 145 2.89 -1.39 -18.81
CA SER A 145 3.73 -2.53 -19.18
C SER A 145 4.91 -2.65 -18.21
N LEU A 146 5.47 -3.86 -18.07
CA LEU A 146 6.72 -4.05 -17.33
C LEU A 146 7.86 -3.26 -17.98
N HIS A 147 8.81 -2.76 -17.18
CA HIS A 147 10.06 -2.27 -17.74
C HIS A 147 10.83 -3.42 -18.42
N ALA A 148 11.40 -3.14 -19.59
CA ALA A 148 12.07 -4.12 -20.46
C ALA A 148 13.32 -4.81 -19.87
N THR A 149 13.67 -4.54 -18.61
CA THR A 149 14.85 -5.08 -17.92
C THR A 149 14.53 -5.75 -16.59
N SER A 150 13.27 -5.94 -16.22
CA SER A 150 12.90 -6.71 -15.02
C SER A 150 12.86 -8.21 -15.31
N SER A 151 14.03 -8.79 -15.61
CA SER A 151 14.23 -10.23 -15.45
C SER A 151 14.23 -10.52 -13.95
N ILE A 152 13.24 -11.31 -13.51
CA ILE A 152 13.17 -11.90 -12.16
C ILE A 152 14.31 -12.91 -12.01
#